data_AF-A0A9P6GN39-F1
#
_entry.id   AF-A0A9P6GN39-F1
#
_cell.length_a   1.000
_cell.length_b   1.000
_cell.length_c   1.000
_cell.angle_alpha   90.00
_cell.angle_beta   90.00
_cell.angle_gamma   90.00
#
_symmetry.space_group_name_H-M   'P 1'
#
loop_
_entity.id
_entity.type
_entity.pdbx_description
1 polymer ?
#
loop_
_entity_poly.entity_id
_entity_poly.type
_entity_poly.pdbx_seq_one_letter_code
_entity_poly.pdbx_strand_id
1 'polypeptide(L)'
;MALLDKLPGELKLYIGGIFTLRRHDALREANITHVLSVLRMPVDDDLFSSYTHHVVQVDDVDDENLLEHFPATNRFIQDGLDGGGAVLVHCAMGKSRSATCVIAYLMQKHHISVSEALSQVQQARPIVEPNEGFMKQLELYGQMQTPESVEDTPAYQRWIYQREIELSRAVGQAPEAEKIRFEDEHVTDQAANFELRCRKCRRPLATSQYLIAHDSSKSANDQGPISSISATSRDCAHYFLDPLSWMRPELEQGKLDGRLECPKCHANVGKYAWQGMQCSCNEWIVPGISLSKSRIDEIKKSTVSEIRRPPGPALSTPVNARQNL
;
A
#
# COMPACT_ATOMS: atom_id res chain seq x y z
N MET A 1 36.98 -9.21 25.11
CA MET A 1 36.53 -8.21 24.13
C MET A 1 35.02 -8.13 24.21
N ALA A 2 34.46 -6.93 24.43
CA ALA A 2 33.01 -6.76 24.45
C ALA A 2 32.51 -6.88 23.00
N LEU A 3 31.88 -8.02 22.67
CA LEU A 3 31.41 -8.31 21.33
C LEU A 3 30.35 -7.27 20.94
N LEU A 4 30.64 -6.49 19.90
CA LEU A 4 29.62 -5.74 19.17
C LEU A 4 28.97 -6.70 18.18
N ASP A 5 27.66 -6.59 18.00
CA ASP A 5 26.93 -7.47 17.10
C ASP A 5 27.11 -6.97 15.66
N LYS A 6 28.18 -7.43 15.02
CA LYS A 6 28.47 -7.17 13.61
C LYS A 6 27.62 -8.09 12.74
N LEU A 7 26.98 -7.52 11.72
CA LEU A 7 26.29 -8.30 10.70
C LEU A 7 27.26 -9.24 9.95
N PRO A 8 26.79 -10.41 9.49
CA PRO A 8 27.60 -11.33 8.71
C PRO A 8 28.03 -10.68 7.39
N GLY A 9 29.18 -11.13 6.87
CA GLY A 9 29.75 -10.66 5.61
C GLY A 9 30.74 -9.50 5.73
N GLU A 10 30.94 -8.82 4.60
CA GLU A 10 31.98 -7.79 4.44
C GLU A 10 31.56 -6.43 5.01
N LEU A 11 30.26 -6.18 5.13
CA LEU A 11 29.73 -4.91 5.63
C LEU A 11 30.20 -4.65 7.07
N LYS A 12 30.76 -3.47 7.32
CA LYS A 12 31.07 -2.99 8.68
C LYS A 12 29.83 -2.37 9.32
N LEU A 13 28.74 -3.14 9.35
CA LEU A 13 27.44 -2.74 9.88
C LEU A 13 27.17 -3.48 11.19
N TYR A 14 26.78 -2.72 12.22
CA TYR A 14 26.60 -3.21 13.57
C TYR A 14 25.20 -2.84 14.08
N ILE A 15 24.60 -3.72 14.89
CA ILE A 15 23.31 -3.49 15.53
C ILE A 15 23.44 -3.52 17.06
N GLY A 16 22.67 -2.70 17.78
CA GLY A 16 22.75 -2.68 19.24
C GLY A 16 21.58 -2.03 19.95
N GLY A 17 21.59 -2.15 21.28
CA GLY A 17 20.75 -1.34 22.15
C GLY A 17 21.48 -0.10 22.63
N ILE A 18 20.80 0.75 23.41
CA ILE A 18 21.34 2.03 23.88
C ILE A 18 22.62 1.86 24.71
N PHE A 19 22.74 0.76 25.47
CA PHE A 19 23.93 0.47 26.26
C PHE A 19 25.17 0.12 25.42
N THR A 20 25.01 -0.16 24.12
CA THR A 20 26.14 -0.35 23.20
C THR A 20 26.99 0.92 23.11
N LEU A 21 26.36 2.10 23.23
CA LEU A 21 27.06 3.40 23.17
C LEU A 21 28.04 3.60 24.34
N ARG A 22 27.87 2.90 25.46
CA ARG A 22 28.78 2.97 26.61
C ARG A 22 30.10 2.21 26.39
N ARG A 23 30.21 1.45 25.30
CA ARG A 23 31.37 0.60 25.00
C ARG A 23 32.38 1.34 24.12
N HIS A 24 32.84 2.51 24.57
CA HIS A 24 33.68 3.42 23.77
C HIS A 24 34.91 2.75 23.13
N ASP A 25 35.62 1.90 23.88
CA ASP A 25 36.78 1.17 23.35
C ASP A 25 36.41 0.23 22.20
N ALA A 26 35.33 -0.54 22.36
CA ALA A 26 34.86 -1.46 21.32
C ALA A 26 34.37 -0.71 20.07
N LEU A 27 33.70 0.43 20.24
CA LEU A 27 33.27 1.28 19.12
C LEU A 27 34.47 1.85 18.35
N ARG A 28 35.52 2.27 19.07
CA ARG A 28 36.77 2.76 18.48
C ARG A 28 37.52 1.64 17.75
N GLU A 29 37.66 0.47 18.36
CA GLU A 29 38.30 -0.71 17.75
C GLU A 29 37.58 -1.16 16.48
N ALA A 30 36.25 -1.06 16.45
CA ALA A 30 35.43 -1.36 15.27
C ALA A 30 35.43 -0.25 14.20
N ASN A 31 36.12 0.88 14.44
CA ASN A 31 36.12 2.05 13.58
C ASN A 31 34.71 2.57 13.28
N ILE A 32 33.82 2.58 14.29
CA ILE A 32 32.49 3.18 14.17
C ILE A 32 32.67 4.69 13.95
N THR A 33 32.11 5.18 12.86
CA THR A 33 32.14 6.61 12.47
C THR A 33 30.75 7.19 12.35
N HIS A 34 29.75 6.35 12.08
CA HIS A 34 28.36 6.74 11.90
C HIS A 34 27.47 6.03 12.90
N VAL A 35 26.55 6.77 13.51
CA VAL A 35 25.57 6.23 14.45
C VAL A 35 24.17 6.61 13.98
N LEU A 36 23.32 5.61 13.78
CA LEU A 36 21.90 5.78 13.49
C LEU A 36 21.09 5.41 14.75
N SER A 37 20.42 6.40 15.33
CA SER A 37 19.56 6.24 16.50
C SER A 37 18.09 6.18 16.07
N VAL A 38 17.46 5.03 16.25
CA VAL A 38 16.04 4.79 15.89
C VAL A 38 15.21 4.67 17.17
N LEU A 39 15.03 5.79 17.85
CA LEU A 39 14.27 5.91 19.09
C LEU A 39 14.04 7.39 19.42
N ARG A 40 12.92 7.67 20.10
CA ARG A 40 12.71 8.97 20.75
C ARG A 40 13.61 9.09 21.98
N MET A 41 14.61 9.98 21.91
CA MET A 41 15.48 10.30 23.05
C MET A 41 15.99 11.75 22.93
N PRO A 42 16.30 12.41 24.06
CA PRO A 42 17.09 13.63 24.04
C PRO A 42 18.44 13.36 23.38
N VAL A 43 18.86 14.26 22.50
CA VAL A 43 20.20 14.19 21.91
C VAL A 43 21.21 14.66 22.97
N ASP A 44 22.19 13.82 23.23
CA ASP A 44 23.34 14.13 24.08
C ASP A 44 24.53 14.44 23.17
N ASP A 45 24.75 15.74 22.93
CA ASP A 45 25.77 16.21 21.98
C ASP A 45 27.18 15.71 22.36
N ASP A 46 27.48 15.56 23.65
CA ASP A 46 28.78 15.08 24.11
C ASP A 46 28.98 13.60 23.74
N LEU A 47 27.94 12.78 23.93
CA LEU A 47 27.96 11.35 23.61
C LEU A 47 28.19 11.09 22.11
N PHE A 48 27.62 11.93 21.25
CA PHE A 48 27.66 11.74 19.79
C PHE A 48 28.70 12.60 19.05
N SER A 49 29.39 13.51 19.75
CA SER A 49 30.37 14.46 19.19
C SER A 49 31.45 13.85 18.29
N SER A 50 31.82 12.59 18.50
CA SER A 50 32.84 11.88 17.73
C SER A 50 32.30 11.12 16.51
N TYR A 51 30.99 11.19 16.25
CA TYR A 51 30.32 10.42 15.21
C TYR A 51 29.48 11.34 14.31
N THR A 52 29.34 10.96 13.05
CA THR A 52 28.23 11.46 12.24
C THR A 52 26.95 10.80 12.79
N HIS A 53 25.99 11.61 13.23
CA HIS A 53 24.81 11.12 13.94
C HIS A 53 23.52 11.43 13.18
N HIS A 54 22.67 10.43 12.99
CA HIS A 54 21.33 10.59 12.46
C HIS A 54 20.31 10.00 13.43
N VAL A 55 19.21 10.72 13.66
CA VAL A 55 18.16 10.36 14.60
C VAL A 55 16.83 10.25 13.88
N VAL A 56 16.16 9.11 14.07
CA VAL A 56 14.78 8.86 13.66
C VAL A 56 13.93 8.72 14.93
N GLN A 57 13.04 9.69 15.15
CA GLN A 57 12.27 9.82 16.39
C GLN A 57 10.98 9.00 16.38
N VAL A 58 11.10 7.69 16.58
CA VAL A 58 9.96 6.75 16.59
C VAL A 58 9.87 5.94 17.89
N ASP A 59 8.64 5.63 18.29
CA ASP A 59 8.35 4.68 19.35
C ASP A 59 8.24 3.24 18.81
N ASP A 60 8.26 2.26 19.72
CA ASP A 60 8.22 0.83 19.38
C ASP A 60 6.79 0.28 19.48
N VAL A 61 5.91 0.86 18.67
CA VAL A 61 4.49 0.51 18.58
C VAL A 61 4.14 0.19 17.13
N ASP A 62 3.05 -0.54 16.93
CA ASP A 62 2.65 -1.07 15.62
C ASP A 62 2.02 -0.02 14.69
N ASP A 63 1.57 1.11 15.25
CA ASP A 63 1.01 2.24 14.52
C ASP A 63 2.04 3.35 14.19
N GLU A 64 3.33 3.17 14.47
CA GLU A 64 4.39 4.12 14.08
C GLU A 64 4.78 3.95 12.60
N ASN A 65 5.07 5.07 11.90
CA ASN A 65 5.47 5.06 10.49
C ASN A 65 6.99 5.06 10.33
N LEU A 66 7.62 3.89 10.29
CA LEU A 66 9.07 3.82 10.05
C LEU A 66 9.41 3.74 8.55
N LEU A 67 8.46 3.30 7.72
CA LEU A 67 8.60 3.11 6.28
C LEU A 67 9.00 4.39 5.54
N GLU A 68 8.48 5.55 5.94
CA GLU A 68 8.85 6.86 5.35
C GLU A 68 10.34 7.21 5.53
N HIS A 69 10.97 6.66 6.57
CA HIS A 69 12.36 6.95 6.91
C HIS A 69 13.35 6.03 6.20
N PHE A 70 12.91 4.91 5.61
CA PHE A 70 13.79 3.92 5.00
C PHE A 70 14.77 4.51 3.97
N PRO A 71 14.36 5.40 3.04
CA PRO A 71 15.30 6.02 2.11
C PRO A 71 16.42 6.80 2.80
N ALA A 72 16.08 7.60 3.81
CA ALA A 72 17.03 8.41 4.55
C ALA A 72 17.98 7.53 5.39
N THR A 73 17.44 6.52 6.08
CA THR A 73 18.26 5.60 6.89
C THR A 73 19.17 4.73 6.03
N ASN A 74 18.68 4.25 4.88
CA ASN A 74 19.47 3.41 3.99
C ASN A 74 20.62 4.20 3.38
N ARG A 75 20.36 5.44 2.94
CA ARG A 75 21.40 6.35 2.46
C ARG A 75 22.43 6.65 3.55
N PHE A 76 21.99 6.96 4.77
CA PHE A 76 22.92 7.20 5.88
C PHE A 76 23.83 6.00 6.18
N ILE A 77 23.27 4.78 6.16
CA ILE A 77 24.05 3.55 6.33
C ILE A 77 25.03 3.37 5.17
N GLN A 78 24.57 3.60 3.93
CA GLN A 78 25.40 3.47 2.74
C GLN A 78 26.58 4.46 2.75
N ASP A 79 26.33 5.73 3.04
CA ASP A 79 27.33 6.79 3.11
C ASP A 79 28.42 6.47 4.14
N GLY A 80 28.02 5.98 5.31
CA GLY A 80 28.97 5.62 6.37
C GLY A 80 29.87 4.44 6.02
N LEU A 81 29.35 3.49 5.24
CA LEU A 81 30.13 2.35 4.73
C LEU A 81 31.05 2.75 3.58
N ASP A 82 30.57 3.59 2.66
CA ASP A 82 31.34 4.06 1.49
C ASP A 82 32.47 5.01 1.91
N GLY A 83 32.30 5.73 3.03
CA GLY A 83 33.37 6.50 3.68
C GLY A 83 34.48 5.66 4.31
N GLY A 84 34.45 4.32 4.21
CA GLY A 84 35.45 3.40 4.76
C GLY A 84 35.34 3.15 6.27
N GLY A 85 34.39 3.82 6.91
CA GLY A 85 34.05 3.66 8.32
C GLY A 85 33.15 2.46 8.60
N ALA A 86 32.73 2.35 9.86
CA ALA A 86 31.69 1.42 10.27
C ALA A 86 30.46 2.17 10.80
N VAL A 87 29.30 1.53 10.70
CA VAL A 87 28.00 2.09 11.06
C VAL A 87 27.39 1.30 12.19
N LEU A 88 26.95 1.97 13.26
CA LEU A 88 26.14 1.39 14.32
C LEU A 88 24.69 1.86 14.17
N VAL A 89 23.76 0.92 14.05
CA VAL A 89 22.32 1.19 14.11
C VAL A 89 21.79 0.70 15.45
N HIS A 90 21.19 1.59 16.24
CA HIS A 90 20.70 1.23 17.56
C HIS A 90 19.32 1.80 17.87
N CYS A 91 18.62 1.14 18.78
CA CYS A 91 17.42 1.66 19.44
C CYS A 91 17.58 1.49 20.96
N ALA A 92 16.48 1.30 21.69
CA ALA A 92 16.55 1.01 23.12
C ALA A 92 17.18 -0.38 23.39
N MET A 93 16.58 -1.43 22.84
CA MET A 93 17.00 -2.83 23.06
C MET A 93 17.80 -3.44 21.91
N GLY A 94 17.86 -2.79 20.74
CA GLY A 94 18.42 -3.41 19.54
C GLY A 94 17.60 -4.61 19.06
N LYS A 95 16.27 -4.56 19.22
CA LYS A 95 15.35 -5.68 18.97
C LYS A 95 14.43 -5.43 17.77
N SER A 96 13.72 -4.30 17.80
CA SER A 96 12.65 -3.97 16.85
C SER A 96 13.04 -2.81 15.94
N ARG A 97 12.78 -1.55 16.30
CA ARG A 97 13.11 -0.32 15.52
C ARG A 97 14.44 -0.34 14.74
N SER A 98 15.56 -0.54 15.43
CA SER A 98 16.89 -0.56 14.78
C SER A 98 17.05 -1.74 13.83
N ALA A 99 16.48 -2.90 14.18
CA ALA A 99 16.50 -4.07 13.32
C ALA A 99 15.67 -3.82 12.06
N THR A 100 14.51 -3.16 12.17
CA THR A 100 13.69 -2.78 11.02
C THR A 100 14.49 -1.96 10.00
N CYS A 101 15.21 -0.91 10.44
CA CYS A 101 16.05 -0.12 9.53
C CYS A 101 17.19 -0.92 8.90
N VAL A 102 17.84 -1.81 9.68
CA VAL A 102 18.89 -2.68 9.13
C VAL A 102 18.33 -3.67 8.10
N ILE A 103 17.17 -4.27 8.37
CA ILE A 103 16.49 -5.19 7.44
C ILE A 103 16.11 -4.44 6.16
N ALA A 104 15.52 -3.24 6.25
CA ALA A 104 15.17 -2.42 5.10
C ALA A 104 16.40 -2.09 4.23
N TYR A 105 17.54 -1.78 4.86
CA TYR A 105 18.80 -1.55 4.15
C TYR A 105 19.31 -2.81 3.45
N LEU A 106 19.31 -3.96 4.11
CA LEU A 106 19.73 -5.23 3.50
C LEU A 106 18.84 -5.63 2.32
N MET A 107 17.52 -5.47 2.46
CA MET A 107 16.56 -5.71 1.38
C MET A 107 16.88 -4.85 0.16
N GLN A 108 17.10 -3.55 0.35
CA GLN A 108 17.41 -2.64 -0.76
C GLN A 108 18.78 -2.94 -1.38
N LYS A 109 19.82 -3.16 -0.56
CA LYS A 109 21.20 -3.35 -1.04
C LYS A 109 21.43 -4.69 -1.73
N HIS A 110 20.80 -5.75 -1.23
CA HIS A 110 21.02 -7.12 -1.71
C HIS A 110 19.85 -7.68 -2.53
N HIS A 111 18.75 -6.93 -2.67
CA HIS A 111 17.54 -7.38 -3.35
C HIS A 111 17.00 -8.72 -2.80
N ILE A 112 17.08 -8.89 -1.48
CA ILE A 112 16.62 -10.09 -0.77
C ILE A 112 15.28 -9.86 -0.10
N SER A 113 14.57 -10.95 0.21
CA SER A 113 13.30 -10.91 0.91
C SER A 113 13.44 -10.46 2.38
N VAL A 114 12.33 -10.05 2.98
CA VAL A 114 12.26 -9.66 4.41
C VAL A 114 12.76 -10.79 5.30
N SER A 115 12.37 -12.04 5.03
CA SER A 115 12.74 -13.21 5.84
C SER A 115 14.24 -13.53 5.75
N GLU A 116 14.83 -13.42 4.56
CA GLU A 116 16.27 -13.59 4.37
C GLU A 116 17.06 -12.50 5.09
N ALA A 117 16.65 -11.23 4.95
CA ALA A 117 17.28 -10.12 5.64
C ALA A 117 17.16 -10.25 7.17
N LEU A 118 15.97 -10.57 7.68
CA LEU A 118 15.74 -10.82 9.11
C LEU A 118 16.65 -11.94 9.64
N SER A 119 16.77 -13.05 8.90
CA SER A 119 17.64 -14.16 9.28
C SER A 119 19.11 -13.74 9.38
N GLN A 120 19.59 -12.89 8.46
CA GLN A 120 20.97 -12.37 8.52
C GLN A 120 21.20 -11.49 9.76
N VAL A 121 20.23 -10.62 10.10
CA VAL A 121 20.35 -9.78 11.31
C VAL A 121 20.31 -10.63 12.58
N GLN A 122 19.47 -11.68 12.61
CA GLN A 122 19.37 -12.60 13.74
C GLN A 122 20.64 -13.44 13.98
N GLN A 123 21.44 -13.71 12.93
CA GLN A 123 22.75 -14.35 13.10
C GLN A 123 23.71 -13.48 13.92
N ALA A 124 23.65 -12.15 13.75
CA ALA A 124 24.45 -11.21 14.55
C ALA A 124 23.83 -10.98 15.93
N ARG A 125 22.50 -10.87 16.00
CA ARG A 125 21.77 -10.53 17.23
C ARG A 125 20.48 -11.37 17.36
N PRO A 126 20.51 -12.53 18.03
CA PRO A 126 19.38 -13.49 18.06
C PRO A 126 18.08 -12.98 18.67
N ILE A 127 18.12 -11.92 19.48
CA ILE A 127 16.92 -11.34 20.11
C ILE A 127 16.09 -10.48 19.15
N VAL A 128 16.56 -10.26 17.92
CA VAL A 128 15.91 -9.41 16.93
C VAL A 128 14.56 -9.98 16.53
N GLU A 129 13.55 -9.13 16.67
CA GLU A 129 12.14 -9.42 16.41
C GLU A 129 11.43 -8.05 16.31
N PRO A 130 11.33 -7.49 15.08
CA PRO A 130 10.49 -6.32 14.81
C PRO A 130 9.04 -6.56 15.23
N ASN A 131 8.36 -5.51 15.68
CA ASN A 131 6.93 -5.60 15.95
C ASN A 131 6.12 -5.86 14.66
N GLU A 132 4.85 -6.28 14.81
CA GLU A 132 4.00 -6.65 13.67
C GLU A 132 3.78 -5.50 12.69
N GLY A 133 3.63 -4.27 13.16
CA GLY A 133 3.46 -3.08 12.32
C GLY A 133 4.68 -2.83 11.44
N PHE A 134 5.88 -2.96 12.01
CA PHE A 134 7.13 -2.84 11.27
C PHE A 134 7.36 -4.00 10.29
N MET A 135 6.95 -5.22 10.63
CA MET A 135 7.00 -6.35 9.69
C MET A 135 6.11 -6.09 8.47
N LYS A 136 4.86 -5.64 8.67
CA LYS A 136 3.96 -5.25 7.57
C LYS A 136 4.55 -4.13 6.71
N GLN A 137 5.23 -3.16 7.32
CA GLN A 137 5.92 -2.09 6.60
C GLN A 137 7.09 -2.59 5.76
N LEU A 138 7.88 -3.55 6.26
CA LEU A 138 8.95 -4.20 5.49
C LEU A 138 8.40 -5.02 4.33
N GLU A 139 7.30 -5.73 4.52
CA GLU A 139 6.60 -6.45 3.45
C GLU A 139 6.10 -5.50 2.37
N LEU A 140 5.45 -4.39 2.76
CA LEU A 140 5.03 -3.35 1.83
C LEU A 140 6.22 -2.74 1.09
N TYR A 141 7.34 -2.48 1.78
CA TYR A 141 8.58 -2.00 1.17
C TYR A 141 9.11 -2.97 0.10
N GLY A 142 9.08 -4.27 0.38
CA GLY A 142 9.42 -5.32 -0.59
C GLY A 142 8.47 -5.36 -1.79
N GLN A 143 7.16 -5.23 -1.57
CA GLN A 143 6.16 -5.15 -2.66
C GLN A 143 6.37 -3.93 -3.56
N MET A 144 6.83 -2.82 -2.99
CA MET A 144 7.21 -1.61 -3.72
C MET A 144 8.58 -1.71 -4.41
N GLN A 145 9.25 -2.86 -4.33
CA GLN A 145 10.60 -3.08 -4.88
C GLN A 145 11.66 -2.15 -4.27
N THR A 146 11.53 -1.83 -2.98
CA THR A 146 12.53 -1.08 -2.19
C THR A 146 12.93 0.27 -2.81
N PRO A 147 11.98 1.17 -3.11
CA PRO A 147 12.22 2.37 -3.89
C PRO A 147 13.09 3.40 -3.13
N GLU A 148 13.79 4.26 -3.88
CA GLU A 148 14.53 5.39 -3.29
C GLU A 148 13.63 6.52 -2.81
N SER A 149 12.40 6.61 -3.34
CA SER A 149 11.36 7.55 -2.87
C SER A 149 10.09 6.78 -2.55
N VAL A 150 9.83 6.61 -1.26
CA VAL A 150 8.66 5.86 -0.77
C VAL A 150 7.38 6.68 -0.94
N GLU A 151 7.43 7.99 -0.70
CA GLU A 151 6.28 8.90 -0.72
C GLU A 151 5.62 9.00 -2.10
N ASP A 152 6.42 8.85 -3.17
CA ASP A 152 5.94 8.89 -4.55
C ASP A 152 5.25 7.59 -5.00
N THR A 153 5.31 6.54 -4.17
CA THR A 153 4.83 5.22 -4.56
C THR A 153 3.33 5.07 -4.30
N PRO A 154 2.49 4.70 -5.29
CA PRO A 154 1.03 4.59 -5.11
C PRO A 154 0.60 3.62 -4.01
N ALA A 155 1.36 2.54 -3.79
CA ALA A 155 1.09 1.57 -2.73
C ALA A 155 1.27 2.18 -1.33
N TYR A 156 2.32 2.98 -1.13
CA TYR A 156 2.55 3.72 0.11
C TYR A 156 1.46 4.77 0.35
N GLN A 157 1.15 5.58 -0.67
CA GLN A 157 0.10 6.60 -0.57
C GLN A 157 -1.27 5.99 -0.22
N ARG A 158 -1.60 4.82 -0.79
CA ARG A 158 -2.81 4.07 -0.43
C ARG A 158 -2.77 3.59 1.03
N TRP A 159 -1.62 3.09 1.49
CA TRP A 159 -1.47 2.65 2.88
C TRP A 159 -1.62 3.80 3.88
N ILE A 160 -1.02 4.97 3.61
CA ILE A 160 -1.21 6.19 4.41
C ILE A 160 -2.68 6.62 4.42
N TYR A 161 -3.33 6.63 3.27
CA TYR A 161 -4.75 6.96 3.17
C TYR A 161 -5.62 6.01 4.03
N GLN A 162 -5.36 4.70 4.00
CA GLN A 162 -6.09 3.74 4.83
C GLN A 162 -5.94 4.03 6.34
N ARG A 163 -4.74 4.40 6.78
CA ARG A 163 -4.47 4.79 8.17
C ARG A 163 -5.20 6.07 8.56
N GLU A 164 -5.24 7.07 7.67
CA GLU A 164 -6.01 8.30 7.90
C GLU A 164 -7.51 8.01 8.04
N ILE A 165 -8.05 7.11 7.21
CA ILE A 165 -9.45 6.67 7.32
C ILE A 165 -9.70 5.97 8.66
N GLU A 166 -8.80 5.10 9.09
CA GLU A 166 -8.91 4.42 10.37
C GLU A 166 -8.88 5.39 11.55
N LEU A 167 -7.95 6.35 11.53
CA LEU A 167 -7.84 7.40 12.55
C LEU A 167 -9.10 8.26 12.60
N SER A 168 -9.55 8.78 11.45
CA SER A 168 -10.76 9.59 11.32
C SER A 168 -11.98 8.85 11.87
N ARG A 169 -12.09 7.55 11.55
CA ARG A 169 -13.18 6.70 12.08
C ARG A 169 -13.08 6.53 13.59
N ALA A 170 -11.90 6.31 14.14
CA ALA A 170 -11.68 6.13 15.58
C ALA A 170 -12.12 7.37 16.38
N VAL A 171 -11.97 8.58 15.82
CA VAL A 171 -12.42 9.84 16.43
C VAL A 171 -13.84 10.25 16.00
N GLY A 172 -14.51 9.45 15.17
CA GLY A 172 -15.87 9.72 14.71
C GLY A 172 -15.99 10.91 13.74
N GLN A 173 -14.94 11.19 12.97
CA GLN A 173 -14.87 12.29 12.00
C GLN A 173 -14.72 11.80 10.56
N ALA A 174 -15.00 12.68 9.61
CA ALA A 174 -14.62 12.47 8.21
C ALA A 174 -13.14 12.82 8.03
N PRO A 175 -12.43 12.18 7.08
CA PRO A 175 -11.06 12.56 6.75
C PRO A 175 -11.00 14.01 6.28
N GLU A 176 -9.88 14.67 6.57
CA GLU A 176 -9.59 16.00 6.04
C GLU A 176 -9.58 15.98 4.50
N ALA A 177 -10.13 17.01 3.87
CA ALA A 177 -10.30 17.08 2.41
C ALA A 177 -8.98 16.85 1.65
N GLU A 178 -7.87 17.44 2.12
CA GLU A 178 -6.54 17.33 1.51
C GLU A 178 -5.94 15.92 1.62
N LYS A 179 -6.45 15.09 2.53
CA LYS A 179 -5.98 13.72 2.75
C LYS A 179 -6.82 12.67 2.03
N ILE A 180 -7.90 13.06 1.35
CA ILE A 180 -8.71 12.13 0.57
C ILE A 180 -7.97 11.75 -0.70
N ARG A 181 -7.66 10.45 -0.82
CA ARG A 181 -7.04 9.89 -2.02
C ARG A 181 -8.10 9.57 -3.07
N PHE A 182 -7.97 10.16 -4.26
CA PHE A 182 -8.83 9.88 -5.42
C PHE A 182 -8.12 8.92 -6.39
N GLU A 183 -8.61 7.69 -6.48
CA GLU A 183 -7.83 6.60 -7.11
C GLU A 183 -7.63 6.76 -8.62
N ASP A 184 -8.52 7.49 -9.28
CA ASP A 184 -8.42 7.81 -10.71
C ASP A 184 -7.33 8.83 -11.07
N GLU A 185 -6.76 9.52 -10.09
CA GLU A 185 -5.61 10.44 -10.28
C GLU A 185 -4.27 9.71 -10.23
N HIS A 186 -4.24 8.48 -9.70
CA HIS A 186 -3.01 7.71 -9.46
C HIS A 186 -2.92 6.41 -10.26
N VAL A 187 -4.06 5.85 -10.69
CA VAL A 187 -4.12 4.59 -11.45
C VAL A 187 -4.69 4.84 -12.84
N THR A 188 -3.80 4.95 -13.82
CA THR A 188 -4.16 5.21 -15.23
C THR A 188 -4.12 3.96 -16.11
N ASP A 189 -3.31 2.95 -15.78
CA ASP A 189 -2.95 1.85 -16.70
C ASP A 189 -3.46 0.45 -16.32
N GLN A 190 -4.57 0.34 -15.57
CA GLN A 190 -5.20 -0.96 -15.34
C GLN A 190 -6.26 -1.29 -16.39
N ALA A 191 -6.30 -2.55 -16.82
CA ALA A 191 -7.28 -3.04 -17.78
C ALA A 191 -8.65 -3.17 -17.10
N ALA A 192 -9.54 -2.20 -17.33
CA ALA A 192 -10.93 -2.31 -16.92
C ALA A 192 -11.73 -3.26 -17.83
N ASN A 193 -12.39 -4.25 -17.24
CA ASN A 193 -13.26 -5.21 -17.93
C ASN A 193 -14.60 -4.59 -18.35
N PHE A 194 -15.14 -3.71 -17.52
CA PHE A 194 -16.41 -3.05 -17.75
C PHE A 194 -16.42 -1.63 -17.17
N GLU A 195 -17.38 -0.84 -17.63
CA GLU A 195 -17.61 0.54 -17.22
C GLU A 195 -19.02 0.67 -16.62
N LEU A 196 -19.13 1.48 -15.58
CA LEU A 196 -20.36 1.83 -14.90
C LEU A 196 -20.83 3.20 -15.37
N ARG A 197 -22.06 3.28 -15.87
CA ARG A 197 -22.66 4.51 -16.39
C ARG A 197 -23.93 4.88 -15.63
N CYS A 198 -24.19 6.19 -15.51
CA CYS A 198 -25.46 6.68 -14.98
C CYS A 198 -26.64 6.21 -15.84
N ARG A 199 -27.65 5.57 -15.24
CA ARG A 199 -28.81 5.03 -15.96
C ARG A 199 -29.68 6.10 -16.63
N LYS A 200 -29.71 7.32 -16.08
CA LYS A 200 -30.51 8.44 -16.59
C LYS A 200 -29.90 9.11 -17.82
N CYS A 201 -28.58 9.34 -17.83
CA CYS A 201 -27.92 10.17 -18.86
C CYS A 201 -26.75 9.50 -19.57
N ARG A 202 -26.45 8.24 -19.21
CA ARG A 202 -25.36 7.40 -19.73
C ARG A 202 -23.96 8.02 -19.61
N ARG A 203 -23.76 8.98 -18.70
CA ARG A 203 -22.41 9.48 -18.36
C ARG A 203 -21.61 8.37 -17.65
N PRO A 204 -20.36 8.09 -18.07
CA PRO A 204 -19.44 7.25 -17.31
C PRO A 204 -19.19 7.78 -15.90
N LEU A 205 -19.19 6.90 -14.90
CA LEU A 205 -18.97 7.25 -13.50
C LEU A 205 -17.81 6.47 -12.89
N ALA A 206 -17.60 5.21 -13.26
CA ALA A 206 -16.51 4.39 -12.74
C ALA A 206 -16.16 3.27 -13.71
N THR A 207 -14.99 2.67 -13.56
CA THR A 207 -14.59 1.45 -14.24
C THR A 207 -14.36 0.33 -13.23
N SER A 208 -14.34 -0.93 -13.70
CA SER A 208 -14.24 -2.10 -12.82
C SER A 208 -12.97 -2.16 -11.96
N GLN A 209 -11.91 -1.42 -12.33
CA GLN A 209 -10.63 -1.42 -11.60
C GLN A 209 -10.70 -0.68 -10.25
N TYR A 210 -11.65 0.23 -10.09
CA TYR A 210 -11.84 0.99 -8.85
C TYR A 210 -12.82 0.30 -7.90
N LEU A 211 -13.30 -0.90 -8.23
CA LEU A 211 -14.29 -1.61 -7.42
C LEU A 211 -13.63 -2.36 -6.26
N ILE A 212 -14.22 -2.21 -5.09
CA ILE A 212 -13.83 -2.95 -3.89
C ILE A 212 -14.56 -4.29 -3.88
N ALA A 213 -13.78 -5.36 -3.94
CA ALA A 213 -14.30 -6.73 -3.86
C ALA A 213 -14.81 -7.02 -2.44
N HIS A 214 -16.00 -7.64 -2.38
CA HIS A 214 -16.66 -8.09 -1.17
C HIS A 214 -17.49 -9.32 -1.52
N ASP A 215 -17.53 -10.32 -0.64
CA ASP A 215 -18.27 -11.56 -0.87
C ASP A 215 -18.77 -12.19 0.43
N SER A 216 -19.97 -12.74 0.38
CA SER A 216 -20.64 -13.43 1.49
C SER A 216 -19.88 -14.68 1.97
N SER A 217 -18.89 -15.16 1.20
CA SER A 217 -18.20 -16.44 1.43
C SER A 217 -16.89 -16.34 2.22
N LYS A 218 -16.36 -15.13 2.49
CA LYS A 218 -15.10 -14.96 3.22
C LYS A 218 -15.34 -14.79 4.72
N SER A 219 -15.20 -15.87 5.47
CA SER A 219 -14.90 -15.81 6.91
C SER A 219 -13.52 -15.17 7.14
N ALA A 220 -13.40 -14.41 8.21
CA ALA A 220 -12.41 -13.36 8.46
C ALA A 220 -10.93 -13.78 8.68
N ASN A 221 -10.37 -14.79 8.00
CA ASN A 221 -9.07 -15.34 8.41
C ASN A 221 -8.09 -15.81 7.33
N ASP A 222 -8.01 -15.18 6.15
CA ASP A 222 -6.97 -15.54 5.16
C ASP A 222 -6.43 -14.33 4.39
N GLN A 223 -5.23 -13.87 4.75
CA GLN A 223 -4.46 -12.80 4.09
C GLN A 223 -3.52 -13.38 3.02
N GLY A 224 -4.04 -14.24 2.15
CA GLY A 224 -3.29 -14.84 1.03
C GLY A 224 -3.36 -14.00 -0.26
N PRO A 225 -2.41 -14.17 -1.21
CA PRO A 225 -2.34 -13.37 -2.42
C PRO A 225 -3.51 -13.64 -3.38
N ILE A 226 -3.95 -12.56 -4.01
CA ILE A 226 -5.16 -12.48 -4.83
C ILE A 226 -4.90 -13.10 -6.21
N SER A 227 -5.22 -14.38 -6.39
CA SER A 227 -5.35 -15.00 -7.72
C SER A 227 -6.80 -15.42 -7.97
N SER A 228 -7.39 -14.86 -9.03
CA SER A 228 -8.75 -15.06 -9.58
C SER A 228 -9.90 -14.32 -8.87
N ILE A 229 -10.03 -13.03 -9.22
CA ILE A 229 -11.06 -12.10 -8.72
C ILE A 229 -12.36 -12.29 -9.53
N SER A 230 -13.35 -12.97 -8.95
CA SER A 230 -14.75 -12.70 -9.32
C SER A 230 -15.14 -11.37 -8.67
N ALA A 231 -14.82 -10.27 -9.36
CA ALA A 231 -15.13 -8.93 -8.87
C ALA A 231 -16.64 -8.80 -8.74
N THR A 232 -17.11 -8.57 -7.51
CA THR A 232 -18.52 -8.44 -7.08
C THR A 232 -19.30 -9.75 -6.93
N SER A 233 -19.88 -9.96 -5.74
CA SER A 233 -21.03 -10.84 -5.61
C SER A 233 -22.17 -10.31 -6.51
N ARG A 234 -22.60 -11.15 -7.46
CA ARG A 234 -23.63 -10.77 -8.46
C ARG A 234 -24.92 -10.28 -7.80
N ASP A 235 -25.19 -10.71 -6.58
CA ASP A 235 -26.45 -10.48 -5.86
C ASP A 235 -26.43 -9.23 -4.96
N CYS A 236 -25.29 -8.55 -4.80
CA CYS A 236 -25.22 -7.36 -3.96
C CYS A 236 -25.95 -6.16 -4.59
N ALA A 237 -26.67 -5.35 -3.81
CA ALA A 237 -27.44 -4.22 -4.33
C ALA A 237 -26.60 -3.00 -4.73
N HIS A 238 -25.33 -2.97 -4.32
CA HIS A 238 -24.42 -1.84 -4.44
C HIS A 238 -23.09 -2.27 -5.08
N TYR A 239 -22.51 -1.36 -5.88
CA TYR A 239 -21.10 -1.41 -6.25
C TYR A 239 -20.34 -0.54 -5.26
N PHE A 240 -19.39 -1.11 -4.54
CA PHE A 240 -18.48 -0.37 -3.66
C PHE A 240 -17.20 -0.04 -4.42
N LEU A 241 -16.66 1.16 -4.18
CA LEU A 241 -15.53 1.68 -4.94
C LEU A 241 -14.66 2.61 -4.09
N ASP A 242 -13.40 2.75 -4.51
CA ASP A 242 -12.51 3.80 -4.03
C ASP A 242 -13.08 5.20 -4.40
N PRO A 243 -12.72 6.28 -3.67
CA PRO A 243 -13.08 7.64 -4.05
C PRO A 243 -12.60 7.98 -5.46
N LEU A 244 -13.46 8.62 -6.26
CA LEU A 244 -13.14 9.08 -7.60
C LEU A 244 -13.28 10.59 -7.71
N SER A 245 -12.47 11.22 -8.55
CA SER A 245 -12.30 12.67 -8.65
C SER A 245 -13.61 13.42 -8.85
N TRP A 246 -14.56 12.84 -9.58
CA TRP A 246 -15.87 13.46 -9.80
C TRP A 246 -16.74 13.56 -8.53
N MET A 247 -16.44 12.77 -7.49
CA MET A 247 -17.12 12.79 -6.19
C MET A 247 -16.59 13.89 -5.27
N ARG A 248 -15.43 14.47 -5.60
CA ARG A 248 -14.72 15.48 -4.80
C ARG A 248 -15.61 16.58 -4.22
N PRO A 249 -16.52 17.24 -4.99
CA PRO A 249 -17.35 18.32 -4.47
C PRO A 249 -18.26 17.90 -3.30
N GLU A 250 -18.55 16.61 -3.18
CA GLU A 250 -19.35 16.06 -2.07
C GLU A 250 -18.47 15.53 -0.93
N LEU A 251 -17.40 14.81 -1.24
CA LEU A 251 -16.55 14.17 -0.24
C LEU A 251 -15.73 15.16 0.60
N GLU A 252 -15.34 16.30 0.01
CA GLU A 252 -14.56 17.35 0.70
C GLU A 252 -15.41 18.25 1.62
N GLN A 253 -16.72 18.02 1.74
CA GLN A 253 -17.60 18.84 2.60
C GLN A 253 -17.43 18.56 4.10
N GLY A 254 -16.60 17.59 4.49
CA GLY A 254 -16.37 17.22 5.90
C GLY A 254 -17.55 16.53 6.58
N LYS A 255 -18.55 16.07 5.83
CA LYS A 255 -19.70 15.32 6.34
C LYS A 255 -19.33 13.84 6.52
N LEU A 256 -19.91 13.19 7.53
CA LEU A 256 -19.72 11.76 7.78
C LEU A 256 -20.37 10.86 6.73
N ASP A 257 -21.51 11.28 6.19
CA ASP A 257 -22.26 10.56 5.18
C ASP A 257 -23.04 11.52 4.27
N GLY A 258 -23.43 11.01 3.10
CA GLY A 258 -24.18 11.81 2.14
C GLY A 258 -24.51 11.07 0.85
N ARG A 259 -25.06 11.80 -0.11
CA ARG A 259 -25.56 11.27 -1.38
C ARG A 259 -24.62 11.65 -2.51
N LEU A 260 -24.40 10.73 -3.43
CA LEU A 260 -23.61 10.97 -4.63
C LEU A 260 -24.54 11.23 -5.81
N GLU A 261 -24.35 12.36 -6.46
CA GLU A 261 -25.14 12.79 -7.62
C GLU A 261 -24.33 12.72 -8.91
N CYS A 262 -24.99 12.34 -10.00
CA CYS A 262 -24.36 12.33 -11.32
C CYS A 262 -23.99 13.76 -11.74
N PRO A 263 -22.71 14.05 -12.09
CA PRO A 263 -22.26 15.40 -12.46
C PRO A 263 -22.95 16.02 -13.68
N LYS A 264 -23.61 15.19 -14.52
CA LYS A 264 -24.30 15.64 -15.74
C LYS A 264 -25.79 15.91 -15.54
N CYS A 265 -26.47 15.13 -14.69
CA CYS A 265 -27.93 15.14 -14.64
C CYS A 265 -28.53 15.25 -13.23
N HIS A 266 -27.66 15.40 -12.22
CA HIS A 266 -27.99 15.56 -10.80
C HIS A 266 -28.91 14.46 -10.24
N ALA A 267 -29.00 13.32 -10.93
CA ALA A 267 -29.68 12.17 -10.38
C ALA A 267 -28.83 11.56 -9.28
N ASN A 268 -29.44 11.23 -8.15
CA ASN A 268 -28.80 10.42 -7.13
C ASN A 268 -28.44 9.05 -7.73
N VAL A 269 -27.14 8.73 -7.71
CA VAL A 269 -26.55 7.48 -8.22
C VAL A 269 -25.98 6.60 -7.10
N GLY A 270 -25.83 7.12 -5.90
CA GLY A 270 -25.11 6.45 -4.82
C GLY A 270 -25.11 7.21 -3.50
N LYS A 271 -24.29 6.73 -2.57
CA LYS A 271 -24.08 7.32 -1.25
C LYS A 271 -22.69 6.99 -0.72
N TYR A 272 -22.20 7.80 0.21
CA TYR A 272 -20.98 7.55 0.97
C TYR A 272 -21.28 7.55 2.47
N ALA A 273 -20.46 6.84 3.24
CA ALA A 273 -20.40 6.89 4.69
C ALA A 273 -18.97 6.58 5.16
N TRP A 274 -18.29 7.55 5.76
CA TRP A 274 -16.90 7.40 6.21
C TRP A 274 -16.74 6.39 7.36
N GLN A 275 -17.77 6.25 8.20
CA GLN A 275 -17.81 5.22 9.25
C GLN A 275 -18.05 3.80 8.70
N GLY A 276 -18.37 3.69 7.41
CA GLY A 276 -18.62 2.43 6.73
C GLY A 276 -20.09 2.15 6.48
N MET A 277 -20.33 1.06 5.77
CA MET A 277 -21.65 0.63 5.36
C MET A 277 -21.72 -0.88 5.26
N GLN A 278 -22.79 -1.46 5.80
CA GLN A 278 -23.07 -2.88 5.62
C GLN A 278 -23.62 -3.14 4.22
N CYS A 279 -22.97 -4.04 3.48
CA CYS A 279 -23.47 -4.55 2.22
C CYS A 279 -24.56 -5.62 2.46
N SER A 280 -25.37 -5.91 1.45
CA SER A 280 -26.37 -6.98 1.48
C SER A 280 -25.77 -8.39 1.61
N CYS A 281 -24.46 -8.56 1.40
CA CYS A 281 -23.73 -9.79 1.73
C CYS A 281 -23.30 -9.89 3.21
N ASN A 282 -23.71 -8.93 4.05
CA ASN A 282 -23.32 -8.74 5.46
C ASN A 282 -21.88 -8.26 5.71
N GLU A 283 -21.09 -8.05 4.66
CA GLU A 283 -19.74 -7.46 4.80
C GLU A 283 -19.81 -5.97 5.13
N TRP A 284 -19.01 -5.53 6.10
CA TRP A 284 -18.89 -4.12 6.49
C TRP A 284 -17.75 -3.47 5.72
N ILE A 285 -18.06 -2.50 4.86
CA ILE A 285 -17.08 -1.88 3.96
C ILE A 285 -16.75 -0.46 4.46
N VAL A 286 -15.46 -0.14 4.54
CA VAL A 286 -14.94 1.15 5.01
C VAL A 286 -13.84 1.67 4.08
N PRO A 287 -13.91 2.92 3.59
CA PRO A 287 -15.09 3.79 3.66
C PRO A 287 -16.24 3.22 2.84
N GLY A 288 -17.47 3.47 3.26
CA GLY A 288 -18.67 2.95 2.60
C GLY A 288 -19.08 3.82 1.42
N ILE A 289 -18.28 3.87 0.34
CA ILE A 289 -18.60 4.61 -0.89
C ILE A 289 -19.23 3.67 -1.90
N SER A 290 -20.47 3.95 -2.31
CA SER A 290 -21.23 3.02 -3.16
C SER A 290 -22.08 3.69 -4.23
N LEU A 291 -22.20 3.02 -5.38
CA LEU A 291 -23.18 3.30 -6.42
C LEU A 291 -24.30 2.24 -6.40
N SER A 292 -25.55 2.66 -6.51
CA SER A 292 -26.69 1.74 -6.51
C SER A 292 -26.84 1.04 -7.85
N LYS A 293 -26.86 -0.31 -7.87
CA LYS A 293 -27.08 -1.09 -9.10
C LYS A 293 -28.37 -0.70 -9.83
N SER A 294 -29.41 -0.28 -9.09
CA SER A 294 -30.68 0.17 -9.67
C SER A 294 -30.57 1.46 -10.51
N ARG A 295 -29.54 2.28 -10.25
CA ARG A 295 -29.31 3.60 -10.87
C ARG A 295 -28.14 3.61 -11.85
N ILE A 296 -27.49 2.48 -12.06
CA ILE A 296 -26.28 2.32 -12.86
C ILE A 296 -26.49 1.26 -13.93
N ASP A 297 -25.94 1.48 -15.12
CA ASP A 297 -25.81 0.45 -16.16
C ASP A 297 -24.37 -0.01 -16.26
N GLU A 298 -24.18 -1.33 -16.32
CA GLU A 298 -22.89 -1.97 -16.57
C GLU A 298 -22.69 -2.19 -18.08
N ILE A 299 -21.58 -1.71 -18.64
CA ILE A 299 -21.23 -1.88 -20.04
C ILE A 299 -19.87 -2.58 -20.13
N LYS A 300 -19.86 -3.82 -20.64
CA LYS A 300 -18.63 -4.58 -20.90
C LYS A 300 -17.87 -3.96 -22.07
N LYS A 301 -16.56 -3.79 -21.93
CA LYS A 301 -15.70 -3.42 -23.06
C LYS A 301 -15.58 -4.66 -23.96
N SER A 302 -16.24 -4.66 -25.11
CA SER A 302 -16.00 -5.67 -26.15
C SER A 302 -14.55 -5.55 -26.59
N THR A 303 -13.76 -6.60 -26.43
CA THR A 303 -12.54 -6.77 -27.22
C THR A 303 -12.97 -6.80 -28.69
N VAL A 304 -12.57 -5.80 -29.47
CA VAL A 304 -12.86 -5.77 -30.90
C VAL A 304 -11.92 -6.75 -31.58
N SER A 305 -12.40 -7.98 -31.80
CA SER A 305 -11.82 -8.94 -32.73
C SER A 305 -12.91 -9.78 -33.38
N GLU A 306 -13.90 -9.14 -34.01
CA GLU A 306 -14.71 -9.81 -35.03
C GLU A 306 -15.29 -8.76 -35.98
N ILE A 307 -14.61 -8.57 -37.10
CA ILE A 307 -15.14 -7.85 -38.26
C ILE A 307 -16.37 -8.62 -38.72
N ARG A 308 -17.58 -8.15 -38.37
CA ARG A 308 -18.82 -8.65 -38.96
C ARG A 308 -18.77 -8.38 -40.47
N ARG A 309 -18.51 -9.41 -41.27
CA ARG A 309 -18.73 -9.35 -42.71
C ARG A 309 -20.22 -9.18 -42.98
N PRO A 310 -20.62 -8.31 -43.94
CA PRO A 310 -22.02 -8.16 -44.31
C PRO A 310 -22.55 -9.47 -44.94
N PRO A 311 -23.86 -9.76 -44.82
CA PRO A 311 -24.45 -10.96 -45.40
C PRO A 311 -24.36 -10.90 -46.94
N GLY A 312 -23.77 -11.94 -47.53
CA GLY A 312 -23.73 -12.11 -48.99
C GLY A 312 -25.14 -12.38 -49.56
N PRO A 313 -25.35 -12.08 -50.86
CA PRO A 313 -26.68 -12.14 -51.47
C PRO A 313 -27.18 -13.59 -51.59
N ALA A 314 -28.49 -13.76 -51.38
CA ALA A 314 -29.19 -15.03 -51.45
C ALA A 314 -29.03 -15.70 -52.83
N LEU A 315 -28.53 -16.93 -52.85
CA LEU A 315 -28.51 -17.79 -54.03
C LEU A 315 -29.94 -18.19 -54.39
N SER A 316 -30.37 -17.74 -55.57
CA SER A 316 -31.58 -18.15 -56.27
C SER A 316 -31.53 -19.64 -56.63
N THR A 317 -32.59 -20.37 -56.29
CA THR A 317 -32.86 -21.73 -56.77
C THR A 317 -33.09 -21.74 -58.29
N PRO A 318 -32.52 -22.69 -59.05
CA PRO A 318 -32.93 -22.90 -60.42
C PRO A 318 -34.18 -23.80 -60.47
N VAL A 319 -35.20 -23.30 -61.16
CA VAL A 319 -36.41 -24.02 -61.58
C VAL A 319 -36.25 -24.40 -63.06
N ASN A 320 -36.89 -25.52 -63.45
CA ASN A 320 -37.12 -26.09 -64.80
C ASN A 320 -36.07 -27.08 -65.31
N ALA A 321 -36.42 -28.18 -65.98
CA ALA A 321 -37.71 -28.75 -66.38
C ALA A 321 -37.50 -30.23 -66.79
N ARG A 322 -38.60 -30.99 -66.74
CA ARG A 322 -38.76 -32.34 -67.30
C ARG A 322 -38.34 -32.41 -68.77
N GLN A 323 -37.78 -33.56 -69.19
CA GLN A 323 -38.11 -34.16 -70.48
C GLN A 323 -37.95 -35.68 -70.45
N ASN A 324 -38.96 -36.35 -71.01
CA ASN A 324 -39.12 -37.78 -71.21
C ASN A 324 -38.09 -38.33 -72.20
N LEU A 325 -37.60 -39.54 -71.93
CA LEU A 325 -37.55 -40.69 -72.85
C LEU A 325 -37.28 -41.96 -72.04
#